data_AF-A0A7J6DW87-F1
#
_entry.id   AF-A0A7J6DW87-F1
#
_cell.length_a   1.000
_cell.length_b   1.000
_cell.length_c   1.000
_cell.angle_alpha   90.00
_cell.angle_beta   90.00
_cell.angle_gamma   90.00
#
_symmetry.space_group_name_H-M   'P 1'
#
loop_
_entity.id
_entity.type
_entity.pdbx_description
1 polymer ?
#
loop_
_entity_poly.entity_id
_entity_poly.type
_entity_poly.pdbx_seq_one_letter_code
_entity_poly.pdbx_strand_id
1 'polypeptide(L)'
;MLWVPADSLVQSKVVNKFWYSLISGLINDPKFVSDHLLIAKNQSSASLLFKWPSHHVDHRLIAYKLLTVNYDDRGEDDPLMSVSEPLSIHLPELIGDESSWHCSYHCDGLILLVSDVGRMALCNPALKEFMFLPQPRNFIIEGPPRYPNGVVEFGFDSANNDYKCVVIWCHNKCKVEVYTMSSNSWREINMPQDIVDIITSNVLGNPLYWEGVCYWLGHDLDNYYYRVILSFNLSNEEFHLIRLPHFKSWDLTCYRIEFVVWNDSVALYWRDDRKNILRLFTMDVAEEGSDYSWTNYECVGPVGKIWFEQPIWKNDEILMEVKKDGHKELVSFNILTQKVRNVVCCDQDFSRDLRSRQFFFVKSLVSLRRR
;
A
#
# COMPACT_ATOMS: atom_id res chain seq x y z
N MET A 1 6.92 -26.66 -7.79
CA MET A 1 5.82 -25.70 -8.08
C MET A 1 5.91 -24.43 -7.24
N LEU A 2 6.57 -24.43 -6.07
CA LEU A 2 6.74 -23.25 -5.22
C LEU A 2 7.35 -22.01 -5.91
N TRP A 3 8.20 -22.19 -6.91
CA TRP A 3 8.86 -21.11 -7.65
C TRP A 3 8.10 -20.63 -8.89
N VAL A 4 6.98 -21.28 -9.23
CA VAL A 4 6.20 -20.92 -10.41
C VAL A 4 5.30 -19.73 -10.05
N PRO A 5 5.21 -18.68 -10.88
CA PRO A 5 4.31 -17.55 -10.63
C PRO A 5 2.87 -17.99 -10.36
N ALA A 6 2.17 -17.27 -9.46
CA ALA A 6 0.82 -17.63 -9.00
C ALA A 6 -0.17 -17.75 -10.17
N ASP A 7 -0.15 -16.79 -11.09
CA ASP A 7 -0.99 -16.77 -12.29
C ASP A 7 -0.69 -17.93 -13.24
N SER A 8 0.58 -18.27 -13.44
CA SER A 8 1.01 -19.42 -14.26
C SER A 8 0.52 -20.75 -13.68
N LEU A 9 0.57 -20.90 -12.34
CA LEU A 9 -0.03 -22.06 -11.67
C LEU A 9 -1.54 -22.11 -11.91
N VAL A 10 -2.24 -21.00 -11.70
CA VAL A 10 -3.70 -20.92 -11.91
C VAL A 10 -4.08 -21.24 -13.36
N GLN A 11 -3.34 -20.70 -14.33
CA GLN A 11 -3.55 -20.99 -15.75
C GLN A 11 -3.35 -22.47 -16.07
N SER A 12 -2.42 -23.16 -15.38
CA SER A 12 -2.18 -24.60 -15.58
C SER A 12 -3.39 -25.47 -15.27
N LYS A 13 -4.40 -24.96 -14.51
CA LYS A 13 -5.66 -25.67 -14.27
C LYS A 13 -6.43 -26.01 -15.55
N VAL A 14 -6.24 -25.27 -16.64
CA VAL A 14 -6.99 -25.46 -17.90
C VAL A 14 -6.40 -26.56 -18.78
N VAL A 15 -5.22 -27.10 -18.43
CA VAL A 15 -4.51 -28.09 -19.27
C VAL A 15 -5.28 -29.41 -19.36
N ASN A 16 -5.66 -30.01 -18.22
CA ASN A 16 -6.51 -31.20 -18.14
C ASN A 16 -7.03 -31.41 -16.70
N LYS A 17 -7.85 -32.45 -16.50
CA LYS A 17 -8.43 -32.79 -15.19
C LYS A 17 -7.39 -33.09 -14.10
N PHE A 18 -6.27 -33.71 -14.46
CA PHE A 18 -5.19 -34.01 -13.52
C PHE A 18 -4.56 -32.71 -12.99
N TRP A 19 -4.17 -31.81 -13.89
CA TRP A 19 -3.62 -30.50 -13.52
C TRP A 19 -4.62 -29.66 -12.72
N TYR A 20 -5.90 -29.67 -13.12
CA TYR A 20 -6.94 -29.00 -12.35
C TYR A 20 -6.98 -29.49 -10.89
N SER A 21 -7.00 -30.81 -10.69
CA SER A 21 -7.04 -31.41 -9.35
C SER A 21 -5.78 -31.12 -8.56
N LEU A 22 -4.61 -31.25 -9.18
CA LEU A 22 -3.32 -31.01 -8.53
C LEU A 22 -3.18 -29.57 -8.07
N ILE A 23 -3.38 -28.61 -8.98
CA ILE A 23 -3.21 -27.19 -8.64
C ILE A 23 -4.29 -26.71 -7.66
N SER A 24 -5.52 -27.22 -7.78
CA SER A 24 -6.55 -26.92 -6.78
C SER A 24 -6.20 -27.49 -5.40
N GLY A 25 -5.60 -28.68 -5.34
CA GLY A 25 -5.05 -29.23 -4.10
C GLY A 25 -3.98 -28.35 -3.48
N LEU A 26 -3.03 -27.84 -4.28
CA LEU A 26 -1.98 -26.94 -3.82
C LEU A 26 -2.52 -25.58 -3.32
N ILE A 27 -3.49 -24.99 -4.02
CA ILE A 27 -4.10 -23.72 -3.60
C ILE A 27 -4.91 -23.88 -2.30
N ASN A 28 -5.43 -25.09 -2.04
CA ASN A 28 -6.16 -25.39 -0.81
C ASN A 28 -5.25 -25.84 0.34
N ASP A 29 -3.93 -25.99 0.13
CA ASP A 29 -2.97 -26.31 1.18
C ASP A 29 -2.40 -25.01 1.77
N PRO A 30 -2.77 -24.66 3.03
CA PRO A 30 -2.33 -23.41 3.64
C PRO A 30 -0.81 -23.28 3.74
N LYS A 31 -0.11 -24.41 3.94
CA LYS A 31 1.35 -24.42 4.03
C LYS A 31 1.97 -24.07 2.68
N PHE A 32 1.50 -24.71 1.60
CA PHE A 32 1.96 -24.40 0.25
C PHE A 32 1.71 -22.94 -0.11
N VAL A 33 0.52 -22.40 0.21
CA VAL A 33 0.18 -21.00 -0.06
C VAL A 33 1.10 -20.04 0.71
N SER A 34 1.36 -20.32 1.99
CA SER A 34 2.27 -19.52 2.82
C SER A 34 3.72 -19.56 2.30
N ASP A 35 4.24 -20.75 2.01
CA ASP A 35 5.60 -20.94 1.48
C ASP A 35 5.76 -20.27 0.10
N HIS A 36 4.74 -20.37 -0.76
CA HIS A 36 4.69 -19.73 -2.08
C HIS A 36 4.69 -18.20 -1.96
N LEU A 37 3.86 -17.64 -1.07
CA LEU A 37 3.79 -16.20 -0.83
C LEU A 37 5.12 -15.65 -0.29
N LEU A 38 5.77 -16.35 0.63
CA LEU A 38 7.08 -15.97 1.16
C LEU A 38 8.14 -15.89 0.05
N ILE A 39 8.17 -16.90 -0.83
CA ILE A 39 9.07 -16.90 -1.99
C ILE A 39 8.75 -15.72 -2.92
N ALA A 40 7.47 -15.46 -3.18
CA ALA A 40 7.04 -14.39 -4.07
C ALA A 40 7.43 -12.99 -3.54
N LYS A 41 7.29 -12.73 -2.23
CA LYS A 41 7.76 -11.49 -1.57
C LYS A 41 9.28 -11.32 -1.66
N ASN A 42 10.03 -12.42 -1.68
CA ASN A 42 11.50 -12.42 -1.66
C ASN A 42 12.16 -12.42 -3.05
N GLN A 43 11.41 -12.37 -4.15
CA GLN A 43 11.98 -12.32 -5.51
C GLN A 43 12.79 -11.03 -5.78
N SER A 44 13.80 -11.08 -6.64
CA SER A 44 14.64 -9.90 -6.96
C SER A 44 13.90 -8.81 -7.73
N SER A 45 12.73 -9.11 -8.30
CA SER A 45 11.85 -8.14 -8.93
C SER A 45 10.84 -7.57 -7.93
N ALA A 46 10.33 -6.38 -8.21
CA ALA A 46 9.09 -5.94 -7.58
C ALA A 46 8.14 -5.34 -8.60
N SER A 47 6.86 -5.53 -8.32
CA SER A 47 5.80 -5.05 -9.16
C SER A 47 5.06 -3.92 -8.47
N LEU A 48 4.99 -2.76 -9.13
CA LEU A 48 4.22 -1.61 -8.70
C LEU A 48 2.86 -1.64 -9.38
N LEU A 49 1.80 -1.50 -8.58
CA LEU A 49 0.44 -1.42 -9.09
C LEU A 49 0.02 0.03 -9.32
N PHE A 50 -0.41 0.35 -10.53
CA PHE A 50 -0.92 1.65 -10.93
C PHE A 50 -2.40 1.54 -11.22
N LYS A 51 -3.22 2.38 -10.58
CA LYS A 51 -4.60 2.55 -11.02
C LYS A 51 -4.55 3.16 -12.43
N TRP A 52 -5.10 2.46 -13.40
CA TRP A 52 -5.12 2.87 -14.79
C TRP A 52 -6.55 3.26 -15.15
N PRO A 53 -6.87 4.55 -15.36
CA PRO A 53 -8.22 4.95 -15.76
C PRO A 53 -8.54 4.28 -17.09
N SER A 54 -9.46 3.31 -17.05
CA SER A 54 -9.94 2.66 -18.26
C SER A 54 -10.73 3.67 -19.09
N HIS A 55 -10.38 3.82 -20.37
CA HIS A 55 -11.25 4.51 -21.32
C HIS A 55 -12.45 3.63 -21.75
N HIS A 56 -12.59 2.42 -21.17
CA HIS A 56 -13.65 1.49 -21.54
C HIS A 56 -14.99 1.86 -20.88
N VAL A 57 -16.07 1.64 -21.64
CA VAL A 57 -17.47 1.84 -21.25
C VAL A 57 -17.98 0.68 -20.36
N ASP A 58 -17.11 -0.27 -19.99
CA ASP A 58 -17.50 -1.43 -19.20
C ASP A 58 -17.41 -1.11 -17.70
N HIS A 59 -18.55 -0.69 -17.13
CA HIS A 59 -18.77 -0.43 -15.70
C HIS A 59 -18.59 -1.65 -14.75
N ARG A 60 -18.02 -2.75 -15.24
CA ARG A 60 -17.72 -3.99 -14.49
C ARG A 60 -16.24 -4.31 -14.41
N LEU A 61 -15.38 -3.45 -14.94
CA LEU A 61 -13.94 -3.68 -14.97
C LEU A 61 -13.23 -2.61 -14.17
N ILE A 62 -12.35 -3.02 -13.26
CA ILE A 62 -11.33 -2.13 -12.71
C ILE A 62 -10.01 -2.52 -13.34
N ALA A 63 -9.39 -1.57 -14.05
CA ALA A 63 -8.11 -1.77 -14.70
C ALA A 63 -6.97 -1.24 -13.82
N TYR A 64 -5.99 -2.11 -13.59
CA TYR A 64 -4.69 -1.72 -13.10
C TYR A 64 -3.63 -2.01 -14.15
N LYS A 65 -2.51 -1.32 -14.03
CA LYS A 65 -1.28 -1.64 -14.76
C LYS A 65 -0.24 -2.05 -13.74
N LEU A 66 0.40 -3.19 -13.96
CA LEU A 66 1.43 -3.72 -13.10
C LEU A 66 2.78 -3.51 -13.77
N LEU A 67 3.66 -2.70 -13.18
CA LEU A 67 5.03 -2.49 -13.66
C LEU A 67 5.97 -3.33 -12.81
N THR A 68 6.56 -4.37 -13.40
CA THR A 68 7.59 -5.18 -12.75
C THR A 68 8.96 -4.66 -13.12
N VAL A 69 9.69 -4.15 -12.13
CA VAL A 69 11.10 -3.73 -12.29
C VAL A 69 11.98 -4.88 -11.84
N ASN A 70 12.92 -5.27 -12.69
CA ASN A 70 13.86 -6.36 -12.40
C ASN A 70 15.18 -5.77 -11.90
N TYR A 71 15.56 -6.18 -10.69
CA TYR A 71 16.92 -5.96 -10.22
C TYR A 71 17.80 -7.07 -10.78
N ASP A 72 18.46 -6.78 -11.90
CA ASP A 72 19.52 -7.65 -12.43
C ASP A 72 20.85 -7.22 -11.79
N ASP A 73 21.76 -8.15 -11.56
CA ASP A 73 23.16 -7.93 -11.12
C ASP A 73 24.04 -7.32 -12.23
N ARG A 74 23.44 -6.43 -13.03
CA ARG A 74 24.15 -5.64 -14.04
C ARG A 74 24.94 -4.54 -13.34
N GLY A 75 25.90 -3.94 -14.04
CA GLY A 75 26.75 -2.91 -13.44
C GLY A 75 25.91 -1.78 -12.85
N GLU A 76 26.41 -1.13 -11.79
CA GLU A 76 25.69 -0.04 -11.10
C GLU A 76 25.30 1.14 -12.02
N ASP A 77 25.88 1.23 -13.22
CA ASP A 77 25.62 2.28 -14.19
C ASP A 77 24.66 1.83 -15.32
N ASP A 78 24.27 0.55 -15.35
CA ASP A 78 23.33 0.01 -16.34
C ASP A 78 21.88 0.38 -15.98
N PRO A 79 21.02 0.64 -17.00
CA PRO A 79 19.62 0.92 -16.76
C PRO A 79 18.89 -0.31 -16.21
N LEU A 80 17.91 -0.06 -15.35
CA LEU A 80 16.99 -1.10 -14.87
C LEU A 80 15.94 -1.39 -15.93
N MET A 81 15.68 -2.67 -16.16
CA MET A 81 14.67 -3.11 -17.11
C MET A 81 13.33 -3.31 -16.39
N SER A 82 12.25 -2.89 -17.04
CA SER A 82 10.90 -3.09 -16.52
C SER A 82 9.94 -3.59 -17.59
N VAL A 83 8.98 -4.40 -17.14
CA VAL A 83 7.91 -4.96 -17.97
C VAL A 83 6.58 -4.51 -17.38
N SER A 84 5.70 -4.00 -18.23
CA SER A 84 4.33 -3.67 -17.83
C SER A 84 3.33 -4.70 -18.36
N GLU A 85 2.37 -5.07 -17.53
CA GLU A 85 1.24 -5.90 -17.93
C GLU A 85 -0.09 -5.32 -17.39
N PRO A 86 -1.21 -5.50 -18.11
CA PRO A 86 -2.52 -5.13 -17.58
C PRO A 86 -2.95 -6.14 -16.51
N LEU A 87 -3.55 -5.62 -15.44
CA LEU A 87 -4.18 -6.40 -14.39
C LEU A 87 -5.65 -5.99 -14.29
N SER A 88 -6.55 -6.79 -14.87
CA SER A 88 -7.98 -6.52 -14.82
C SER A 88 -8.66 -7.29 -13.69
N ILE A 89 -9.53 -6.59 -12.96
CA ILE A 89 -10.45 -7.21 -12.01
C ILE A 89 -11.83 -7.14 -12.63
N HIS A 90 -12.37 -8.32 -12.93
CA HIS A 90 -13.74 -8.46 -13.42
C HIS A 90 -14.69 -8.59 -12.24
N LEU A 91 -15.68 -7.72 -12.20
CA LEU A 91 -16.59 -7.60 -11.09
C LEU A 91 -17.87 -8.39 -11.42
N PRO A 92 -18.40 -9.19 -10.46
CA PRO A 92 -19.57 -10.02 -10.70
C PRO A 92 -20.84 -9.19 -10.93
N GLU A 93 -20.86 -7.94 -10.50
CA GLU A 93 -22.00 -7.01 -10.60
C GLU A 93 -21.57 -5.66 -11.19
N LEU A 94 -22.54 -4.87 -11.66
CA LEU A 94 -22.31 -3.50 -12.14
C LEU A 94 -21.86 -2.62 -10.98
N ILE A 95 -20.66 -2.08 -11.10
CA ILE A 95 -20.07 -1.23 -10.08
C ILE A 95 -20.20 0.22 -10.52
N GLY A 96 -21.45 0.73 -10.54
CA GLY A 96 -21.71 2.17 -10.81
C GLY A 96 -20.76 2.79 -11.84
N ASP A 97 -20.16 3.92 -11.51
CA ASP A 97 -19.04 4.48 -12.27
C ASP A 97 -17.70 3.93 -11.71
N GLU A 98 -16.83 3.34 -12.54
CA GLU A 98 -15.47 2.88 -12.15
C GLU A 98 -14.67 4.00 -11.48
N SER A 99 -14.95 5.26 -11.89
CA SER A 99 -14.35 6.43 -11.29
C SER A 99 -14.53 6.45 -9.78
N SER A 100 -15.63 5.91 -9.24
CA SER A 100 -15.95 5.93 -7.80
C SER A 100 -14.95 5.21 -6.89
N TRP A 101 -14.16 4.24 -7.38
CA TRP A 101 -13.26 3.40 -6.55
C TRP A 101 -11.86 3.98 -6.42
N HIS A 102 -11.69 5.03 -5.64
CA HIS A 102 -10.47 5.83 -5.61
C HIS A 102 -9.36 5.28 -4.71
N CYS A 103 -9.71 4.53 -3.67
CA CYS A 103 -8.74 4.06 -2.67
C CYS A 103 -8.54 2.55 -2.78
N SER A 104 -7.28 2.14 -2.75
CA SER A 104 -6.88 0.75 -2.74
C SER A 104 -5.77 0.51 -1.76
N TYR A 105 -5.89 -0.58 -1.02
CA TYR A 105 -4.94 -1.08 -0.02
C TYR A 105 -4.59 -2.51 -0.38
N HIS A 106 -3.43 -3.00 0.09
CA HIS A 106 -3.00 -4.35 -0.25
C HIS A 106 -2.38 -5.05 0.94
N CYS A 107 -2.55 -6.37 0.97
CA CYS A 107 -1.83 -7.24 1.88
C CYS A 107 -1.74 -8.62 1.22
N ASP A 108 -0.55 -9.21 1.17
CA ASP A 108 -0.35 -10.59 0.70
C ASP A 108 -0.94 -10.92 -0.67
N GLY A 109 -0.97 -9.95 -1.59
CA GLY A 109 -1.54 -10.10 -2.92
C GLY A 109 -3.07 -10.02 -3.00
N LEU A 110 -3.73 -9.75 -1.87
CA LEU A 110 -5.11 -9.29 -1.82
C LEU A 110 -5.14 -7.77 -1.96
N ILE A 111 -6.17 -7.24 -2.62
CA ILE A 111 -6.42 -5.81 -2.75
C ILE A 111 -7.79 -5.50 -2.14
N LEU A 112 -7.82 -4.60 -1.17
CA LEU A 112 -9.03 -3.95 -0.68
C LEU A 112 -9.30 -2.71 -1.52
N LEU A 113 -10.47 -2.66 -2.13
CA LEU A 113 -10.98 -1.54 -2.89
C LEU A 113 -12.01 -0.79 -2.04
N VAL A 114 -11.97 0.54 -2.06
CA VAL A 114 -12.94 1.40 -1.36
C VAL A 114 -13.48 2.46 -2.33
N SER A 115 -14.80 2.56 -2.40
CA SER A 115 -15.50 3.56 -3.21
C SER A 115 -15.72 4.89 -2.48
N ASP A 116 -16.03 5.94 -3.22
CA ASP A 116 -16.45 7.26 -2.72
C ASP A 116 -17.69 7.18 -1.80
N VAL A 117 -18.63 6.29 -2.12
CA VAL A 117 -19.81 5.97 -1.30
C VAL A 117 -19.53 4.88 -0.25
N GLY A 118 -18.25 4.59 0.04
CA GLY A 118 -17.77 3.65 1.05
C GLY A 118 -18.17 2.20 0.90
N ARG A 119 -18.56 1.77 -0.30
CA ARG A 119 -18.62 0.35 -0.62
C ARG A 119 -17.19 -0.19 -0.61
N MET A 120 -17.03 -1.38 -0.04
CA MET A 120 -15.74 -2.03 0.09
C MET A 120 -15.77 -3.40 -0.57
N ALA A 121 -14.68 -3.77 -1.22
CA ALA A 121 -14.53 -5.08 -1.82
C ALA A 121 -13.11 -5.60 -1.71
N LEU A 122 -12.97 -6.90 -1.49
CA LEU A 122 -11.68 -7.59 -1.56
C LEU A 122 -11.58 -8.35 -2.87
N CYS A 123 -10.38 -8.37 -3.44
CA CYS A 123 -10.09 -9.17 -4.62
C CYS A 123 -8.71 -9.82 -4.57
N ASN A 124 -8.63 -11.01 -5.16
CA ASN A 124 -7.37 -11.61 -5.58
C ASN A 124 -7.38 -11.69 -7.12
N PRO A 125 -6.65 -10.80 -7.81
CA PRO A 125 -6.57 -10.80 -9.27
C PRO A 125 -6.01 -12.09 -9.87
N ALA A 126 -5.04 -12.74 -9.20
CA ALA A 126 -4.40 -13.96 -9.70
C ALA A 126 -5.35 -15.17 -9.66
N LEU A 127 -6.16 -15.26 -8.60
CA LEU A 127 -7.20 -16.30 -8.48
C LEU A 127 -8.52 -15.93 -9.18
N LYS A 128 -8.65 -14.68 -9.65
CA LYS A 128 -9.90 -14.10 -10.17
C LYS A 128 -11.05 -14.21 -9.15
N GLU A 129 -10.70 -13.99 -7.89
CA GLU A 129 -11.65 -14.02 -6.78
C GLU A 129 -12.00 -12.59 -6.37
N PHE A 130 -13.26 -12.39 -6.00
CA PHE A 130 -13.82 -11.11 -5.62
C PHE A 130 -14.92 -11.32 -4.59
N MET A 131 -15.01 -10.44 -3.59
CA MET A 131 -16.08 -10.41 -2.61
C MET A 131 -16.39 -8.97 -2.18
N PHE A 132 -17.67 -8.63 -2.08
CA PHE A 132 -18.10 -7.41 -1.40
C PHE A 132 -18.10 -7.64 0.11
N LEU A 133 -17.68 -6.61 0.84
CA LEU A 133 -17.75 -6.61 2.30
C LEU A 133 -19.14 -6.12 2.72
N PRO A 134 -19.67 -6.57 3.87
CA PRO A 134 -20.80 -5.91 4.49
C PRO A 134 -20.49 -4.43 4.73
N GLN A 135 -21.51 -3.59 4.82
CA GLN A 135 -21.29 -2.16 5.09
C GLN A 135 -20.97 -1.95 6.59
N PRO A 136 -19.98 -1.11 6.94
CA PRO A 136 -19.76 -0.72 8.34
C PRO A 136 -20.96 0.06 8.87
N ARG A 137 -21.27 -0.11 10.17
CA ARG A 137 -22.49 0.44 10.79
C ARG A 137 -22.48 1.95 10.87
N ASN A 138 -21.31 2.54 11.07
CA ASN A 138 -21.13 3.97 11.27
C ASN A 138 -20.72 4.69 9.99
N PHE A 139 -20.89 4.06 8.83
CA PHE A 139 -20.63 4.69 7.56
C PHE A 139 -21.61 5.86 7.33
N ILE A 140 -21.11 7.08 7.42
CA ILE A 140 -21.89 8.30 7.16
C ILE A 140 -21.29 9.00 5.95
N ILE A 141 -22.09 9.14 4.88
CA ILE A 141 -21.76 9.99 3.73
C ILE A 141 -22.14 11.44 4.09
N GLU A 142 -21.36 12.08 4.95
CA GLU A 142 -21.47 13.52 5.19
C GLU A 142 -20.24 14.20 4.60
N GLY A 143 -20.41 14.99 3.53
CA GLY A 143 -19.33 15.75 2.90
C GLY A 143 -19.18 15.54 1.39
N PRO A 144 -18.34 16.35 0.71
CA PRO A 144 -18.07 16.18 -0.70
C PRO A 144 -17.42 14.80 -0.98
N PRO A 145 -17.74 14.14 -2.11
CA PRO A 145 -17.43 12.73 -2.41
C PRO A 145 -15.94 12.36 -2.54
N ARG A 146 -15.01 13.26 -2.20
CA ARG A 146 -13.56 13.06 -2.42
C ARG A 146 -12.80 12.58 -1.20
N TYR A 147 -13.39 12.65 0.00
CA TYR A 147 -12.76 12.17 1.22
C TYR A 147 -13.83 11.50 2.07
N PRO A 148 -13.91 10.15 2.10
CA PRO A 148 -14.69 9.51 3.14
C PRO A 148 -14.14 10.02 4.46
N ASN A 149 -15.04 10.24 5.39
CA ASN A 149 -14.83 11.14 6.49
C ASN A 149 -14.14 10.33 7.66
N GLY A 150 -13.22 9.45 7.25
CA GLY A 150 -12.51 8.47 8.05
C GLY A 150 -11.36 7.83 7.26
N VAL A 151 -10.48 7.14 7.97
CA VAL A 151 -9.35 6.42 7.38
C VAL A 151 -9.59 4.93 7.40
N VAL A 152 -9.08 4.27 6.36
CA VAL A 152 -9.12 2.81 6.20
C VAL A 152 -7.70 2.29 6.16
N GLU A 153 -7.46 1.10 6.69
CA GLU A 153 -6.27 0.30 6.42
C GLU A 153 -6.62 -1.21 6.43
N PHE A 154 -5.85 -2.01 5.69
CA PHE A 154 -6.06 -3.44 5.52
C PHE A 154 -4.76 -4.22 5.75
N GLY A 155 -4.84 -5.30 6.51
CA GLY A 155 -3.66 -6.07 6.87
C GLY A 155 -3.94 -7.48 7.34
N PHE A 156 -2.87 -8.20 7.63
CA PHE A 156 -2.89 -9.56 8.12
C PHE A 156 -2.61 -9.60 9.62
N ASP A 157 -3.52 -10.21 10.37
CA ASP A 157 -3.37 -10.56 11.77
C ASP A 157 -2.72 -11.94 11.86
N SER A 158 -1.41 -11.96 12.12
CA SER A 158 -0.64 -13.20 12.20
C SER A 158 -1.00 -14.05 13.41
N ALA A 159 -1.43 -13.45 14.52
CA ALA A 159 -1.81 -14.17 15.73
C ALA A 159 -3.09 -14.98 15.53
N ASN A 160 -4.06 -14.41 14.80
CA ASN A 160 -5.33 -15.08 14.51
C ASN A 160 -5.37 -15.72 13.10
N ASN A 161 -4.28 -15.61 12.34
CA ASN A 161 -4.16 -16.08 10.95
C ASN A 161 -5.33 -15.59 10.08
N ASP A 162 -5.68 -14.31 10.16
CA ASP A 162 -6.82 -13.75 9.45
C ASP A 162 -6.53 -12.37 8.88
N TYR A 163 -7.31 -11.97 7.88
CA TYR A 163 -7.23 -10.63 7.33
C TYR A 163 -8.24 -9.72 8.00
N LYS A 164 -7.79 -8.52 8.36
CA LYS A 164 -8.62 -7.50 8.99
C LYS A 164 -8.59 -6.20 8.19
N CYS A 165 -9.73 -5.51 8.18
CA CYS A 165 -9.84 -4.15 7.70
C CYS A 165 -10.28 -3.27 8.86
N VAL A 166 -9.59 -2.15 9.06
CA VAL A 166 -9.86 -1.21 10.15
C VAL A 166 -10.33 0.08 9.55
N VAL A 167 -11.43 0.61 10.08
CA VAL A 167 -11.97 1.90 9.68
C VAL A 167 -12.14 2.78 10.89
N ILE A 168 -11.60 4.00 10.82
CA ILE A 168 -11.66 5.00 11.89
C ILE A 168 -12.43 6.21 11.36
N TRP A 169 -13.61 6.46 11.92
CA TRP A 169 -14.45 7.62 11.62
C TRP A 169 -14.24 8.70 12.68
N CYS A 170 -13.92 9.92 12.28
CA CYS A 170 -13.69 11.03 13.21
C CYS A 170 -14.68 12.17 12.92
N HIS A 171 -15.93 12.06 13.42
CA HIS A 171 -16.96 13.11 13.34
C HIS A 171 -17.46 13.48 14.73
N ASN A 172 -16.89 14.52 15.34
CA ASN A 172 -17.16 14.94 16.73
C ASN A 172 -16.82 13.88 17.81
N LYS A 173 -16.82 12.58 17.46
CA LYS A 173 -16.37 11.42 18.20
C LYS A 173 -15.62 10.49 17.26
N CYS A 174 -14.58 9.83 17.77
CA CYS A 174 -13.90 8.76 17.06
C CYS A 174 -14.67 7.45 17.24
N LYS A 175 -15.05 6.81 16.13
CA LYS A 175 -15.58 5.44 16.12
C LYS A 175 -14.68 4.56 15.30
N VAL A 176 -14.40 3.36 15.82
CA VAL A 176 -13.56 2.38 15.14
C VAL A 176 -14.37 1.13 14.87
N GLU A 177 -14.33 0.66 13.64
CA GLU A 177 -14.87 -0.64 13.27
C GLU A 177 -13.77 -1.52 12.65
N VAL A 178 -13.74 -2.79 13.06
CA VAL A 178 -12.83 -3.80 12.55
C VAL A 178 -13.65 -4.87 11.84
N TYR A 179 -13.39 -5.04 10.56
CA TYR A 179 -13.87 -6.18 9.79
C TYR A 179 -12.88 -7.33 9.93
N THR A 180 -13.42 -8.53 10.15
CA THR A 180 -12.66 -9.77 10.20
C THR A 180 -13.13 -10.68 9.06
N MET A 181 -12.19 -11.16 8.24
CA MET A 181 -12.52 -11.89 7.00
C MET A 181 -13.16 -13.25 7.29
N SER A 182 -12.68 -14.00 8.29
CA SER A 182 -13.24 -15.32 8.63
C SER A 182 -14.71 -15.26 9.08
N SER A 183 -15.09 -14.23 9.83
CA SER A 183 -16.47 -14.04 10.31
C SER A 183 -17.34 -13.24 9.33
N ASN A 184 -16.74 -12.65 8.30
CA ASN A 184 -17.39 -11.76 7.33
C ASN A 184 -18.27 -10.71 8.00
N SER A 185 -17.75 -10.04 9.03
CA SER A 185 -18.53 -9.11 9.85
C SER A 185 -17.69 -7.97 10.41
N TRP A 186 -18.33 -6.82 10.62
CA TRP A 186 -17.78 -5.69 11.37
C TRP A 186 -18.08 -5.80 12.86
N ARG A 187 -17.10 -5.39 13.68
CA ARG A 187 -17.26 -5.18 15.11
C ARG A 187 -16.75 -3.79 15.47
N GLU A 188 -17.53 -3.04 16.23
CA GLU A 188 -17.11 -1.76 16.79
C GLU A 188 -16.18 -1.99 17.99
N ILE A 189 -15.12 -1.20 18.09
CA ILE A 189 -14.19 -1.19 19.22
C ILE A 189 -14.00 0.24 19.73
N ASN A 190 -13.57 0.35 20.99
CA ASN A 190 -13.30 1.63 21.62
C ASN A 190 -11.81 1.98 21.50
N MET A 191 -11.54 3.20 21.06
CA MET A 191 -10.23 3.82 21.21
C MET A 191 -10.13 4.46 22.60
N PRO A 192 -8.99 4.38 23.29
CA PRO A 192 -8.77 5.07 24.57
C PRO A 192 -9.07 6.57 24.48
N GLN A 193 -9.75 7.13 25.48
CA GLN A 193 -10.27 8.51 25.41
C GLN A 193 -9.14 9.56 25.31
N ASP A 194 -8.02 9.33 25.96
CA ASP A 194 -6.82 10.16 25.88
C ASP A 194 -6.25 10.23 24.45
N ILE A 195 -6.32 9.11 23.71
CA ILE A 195 -5.95 9.07 22.29
C ILE A 195 -7.01 9.79 21.45
N VAL A 196 -8.31 9.58 21.71
CA VAL A 196 -9.41 10.26 21.03
C VAL A 196 -9.30 11.78 21.16
N ASP A 197 -8.98 12.29 22.34
CA ASP A 197 -8.84 13.72 22.61
C ASP A 197 -7.71 14.35 21.75
N ILE A 198 -6.66 13.58 21.47
CA ILE A 198 -5.57 14.00 20.59
C ILE A 198 -6.00 13.88 19.11
N ILE A 199 -6.59 12.75 18.71
CA ILE A 199 -6.89 12.49 17.29
C ILE A 199 -8.07 13.33 16.77
N THR A 200 -9.05 13.69 17.61
CA THR A 200 -10.21 14.48 17.20
C THR A 200 -9.86 15.89 16.70
N SER A 201 -8.74 16.46 17.12
CA SER A 201 -8.21 17.72 16.57
C SER A 201 -7.35 17.53 15.31
N ASN A 202 -7.25 16.31 14.77
CA ASN A 202 -6.38 15.99 13.65
C ASN A 202 -7.16 15.32 12.51
N VAL A 203 -6.67 15.47 11.29
CA VAL A 203 -7.05 14.63 10.15
C VAL A 203 -6.06 13.49 10.06
N LEU A 204 -6.57 12.26 10.08
CA LEU A 204 -5.76 11.08 9.79
C LEU A 204 -5.61 10.92 8.27
N GLY A 205 -4.40 10.59 7.83
CA GLY A 205 -4.09 10.36 6.43
C GLY A 205 -2.85 9.49 6.27
N ASN A 206 -2.44 9.29 5.02
CA ASN A 206 -1.26 8.51 4.64
C ASN A 206 -1.18 7.18 5.40
N PRO A 207 -2.10 6.24 5.15
CA PRO A 207 -2.13 4.98 5.85
C PRO A 207 -1.04 4.01 5.35
N LEU A 208 -0.41 3.26 6.26
CA LEU A 208 0.53 2.17 5.98
C LEU A 208 0.21 0.95 6.85
N TYR A 209 0.23 -0.25 6.26
CA TYR A 209 0.30 -1.51 6.98
C TYR A 209 1.71 -2.11 6.91
N TRP A 210 2.25 -2.54 8.05
CA TRP A 210 3.50 -3.31 8.14
C TRP A 210 3.49 -4.27 9.33
N GLU A 211 3.85 -5.53 9.10
CA GLU A 211 4.05 -6.58 10.13
C GLU A 211 2.96 -6.61 11.23
N GLY A 212 1.69 -6.67 10.82
CA GLY A 212 0.56 -6.78 11.75
C GLY A 212 0.10 -5.46 12.38
N VAL A 213 0.72 -4.33 12.03
CA VAL A 213 0.39 -3.01 12.58
C VAL A 213 -0.02 -2.05 11.46
N CYS A 214 -1.11 -1.32 11.69
CA CYS A 214 -1.59 -0.24 10.83
C CYS A 214 -1.13 1.10 11.40
N TYR A 215 -0.69 2.01 10.53
CA TYR A 215 -0.18 3.34 10.88
C TYR A 215 -0.90 4.42 10.10
N TRP A 216 -1.18 5.55 10.74
CA TRP A 216 -1.76 6.74 10.12
C TRP A 216 -1.04 8.00 10.61
N LEU A 217 -0.77 8.94 9.70
CA LEU A 217 -0.26 10.26 10.05
C LEU A 217 -1.42 11.16 10.49
N GLY A 218 -1.29 11.75 11.69
CA GLY A 218 -2.19 12.78 12.21
C GLY A 218 -1.69 14.17 11.86
N HIS A 219 -2.52 14.93 11.14
CA HIS A 219 -2.27 16.30 10.71
C HIS A 219 -3.17 17.28 11.47
N ASP A 220 -2.56 18.32 12.05
CA ASP A 220 -3.27 19.38 12.78
C ASP A 220 -4.00 20.31 11.80
N LEU A 221 -5.33 20.38 11.93
CA LEU A 221 -6.21 21.19 11.07
C LEU A 221 -5.91 22.68 11.13
N ASP A 222 -5.49 23.19 12.28
CA ASP A 222 -5.32 24.63 12.53
C ASP A 222 -3.94 25.11 12.09
N ASN A 223 -2.93 24.25 12.24
CA ASN A 223 -1.53 24.65 12.09
C ASN A 223 -0.80 24.04 10.88
N TYR A 224 -1.50 23.22 10.10
CA TYR A 224 -1.01 22.60 8.87
C TYR A 224 0.25 21.71 9.02
N TYR A 225 0.59 21.25 10.23
CA TYR A 225 1.73 20.35 10.46
C TYR A 225 1.33 18.99 11.01
N TYR A 226 2.11 17.96 10.68
CA TYR A 226 1.95 16.62 11.26
C TYR A 226 2.36 16.63 12.73
N ARG A 227 1.52 16.04 13.59
CA ARG A 227 1.74 16.02 15.05
C ARG A 227 2.15 14.67 15.59
N VAL A 228 1.51 13.62 15.10
CA VAL A 228 1.56 12.30 15.71
C VAL A 228 1.33 11.22 14.68
N ILE A 229 1.82 10.02 14.97
CA ILE A 229 1.47 8.81 14.25
C ILE A 229 0.54 8.01 15.17
N LEU A 230 -0.63 7.66 14.65
CA LEU A 230 -1.49 6.67 15.29
C LEU A 230 -1.08 5.29 14.78
N SER A 231 -0.81 4.36 15.69
CA SER A 231 -0.65 2.94 15.34
C SER A 231 -1.78 2.10 15.95
N PHE A 232 -2.12 1.01 15.25
CA PHE A 232 -3.09 0.01 15.71
C PHE A 232 -2.57 -1.38 15.39
N ASN A 233 -2.37 -2.20 16.42
CA ASN A 233 -1.94 -3.58 16.25
C ASN A 233 -3.15 -4.47 15.98
N LEU A 234 -3.14 -5.19 14.84
CA LEU A 234 -4.26 -6.02 14.41
C LEU A 234 -4.50 -7.25 15.30
N SER A 235 -3.46 -7.75 15.97
CA SER A 235 -3.51 -8.97 16.78
C SER A 235 -4.16 -8.74 18.14
N ASN A 236 -3.69 -7.73 18.87
CA ASN A 236 -4.20 -7.41 20.21
C ASN A 236 -5.21 -6.24 20.23
N GLU A 237 -5.41 -5.57 19.09
CA GLU A 237 -6.35 -4.45 18.91
C GLU A 237 -6.04 -3.24 19.81
N GLU A 238 -4.75 -3.01 20.09
CA GLU A 238 -4.29 -1.88 20.89
C GLU A 238 -3.85 -0.69 20.03
N PHE A 239 -4.20 0.51 20.50
CA PHE A 239 -3.80 1.78 19.91
C PHE A 239 -2.61 2.37 20.65
N HIS A 240 -1.67 2.93 19.89
CA HIS A 240 -0.58 3.71 20.46
C HIS A 240 -0.40 5.01 19.68
N LEU A 241 0.05 6.04 20.40
CA LEU A 241 0.48 7.29 19.80
C LEU A 241 2.00 7.34 19.77
N ILE A 242 2.54 7.52 18.57
CA ILE A 242 3.96 7.58 18.33
C ILE A 242 4.32 9.02 17.99
N ARG A 243 5.27 9.59 18.72
CA ARG A 243 5.78 10.93 18.43
C ARG A 243 6.56 10.90 17.13
N LEU A 244 6.32 11.91 16.29
CA LEU A 244 7.12 12.14 15.11
C LEU A 244 8.56 12.51 15.48
N PRO A 245 9.54 12.30 14.58
CA PRO A 245 10.88 12.79 14.80
C PRO A 245 10.90 14.31 14.94
N HIS A 246 11.89 14.84 15.66
CA HIS A 246 12.02 16.29 15.85
C HIS A 246 12.32 17.00 14.51
N PHE A 247 11.30 17.61 13.93
CA PHE A 247 11.43 18.47 12.76
C PHE A 247 11.71 19.91 13.17
N LYS A 248 12.43 20.68 12.34
CA LYS A 248 12.42 22.14 12.47
C LYS A 248 11.09 22.64 11.92
N SER A 249 10.52 23.70 12.51
CA SER A 249 9.16 24.17 12.17
C SER A 249 8.95 24.45 10.68
N TRP A 250 9.98 24.89 9.95
CA TRP A 250 9.92 25.12 8.50
C TRP A 250 10.06 23.84 7.64
N ASP A 251 10.54 22.73 8.22
CA ASP A 251 10.61 21.44 7.52
C ASP A 251 9.19 20.89 7.24
N LEU A 252 8.20 21.30 8.05
CA LEU A 252 6.79 20.85 7.97
C LEU A 252 5.89 21.76 7.13
N THR A 253 6.30 23.02 6.87
CA THR A 253 5.44 24.02 6.20
C THR A 253 5.33 23.85 4.69
N CYS A 254 6.06 22.91 4.08
CA CYS A 254 6.14 22.82 2.63
C CYS A 254 6.02 21.40 2.03
N TYR A 255 5.87 20.33 2.83
CA TYR A 255 6.03 18.97 2.29
C TYR A 255 5.05 17.94 2.86
N ARG A 256 4.64 17.03 1.97
CA ARG A 256 3.90 15.81 2.30
C ARG A 256 4.90 14.78 2.84
N ILE A 257 4.71 14.34 4.07
CA ILE A 257 5.47 13.24 4.68
C ILE A 257 4.81 11.94 4.22
N GLU A 258 5.60 10.97 3.78
CA GLU A 258 5.10 9.68 3.35
C GLU A 258 5.68 8.55 4.18
N PHE A 259 4.85 7.54 4.44
CA PHE A 259 5.30 6.29 5.05
C PHE A 259 5.89 5.38 4.00
N VAL A 260 6.98 4.73 4.36
CA VAL A 260 7.61 3.65 3.60
C VAL A 260 8.09 2.57 4.54
N VAL A 261 8.43 1.42 3.98
CA VAL A 261 9.14 0.37 4.69
C VAL A 261 10.55 0.30 4.14
N TRP A 262 11.54 0.33 5.01
CA TRP A 262 12.94 0.23 4.64
C TRP A 262 13.71 -0.55 5.70
N ASN A 263 14.49 -1.55 5.25
CA ASN A 263 15.22 -2.48 6.12
C ASN A 263 14.35 -3.07 7.23
N ASP A 264 13.18 -3.58 6.84
CA ASP A 264 12.16 -4.18 7.70
C ASP A 264 11.61 -3.28 8.82
N SER A 265 11.86 -1.96 8.72
CA SER A 265 11.31 -0.96 9.63
C SER A 265 10.39 0.02 8.91
N VAL A 266 9.41 0.54 9.65
CA VAL A 266 8.60 1.67 9.21
C VAL A 266 9.48 2.91 9.19
N ALA A 267 9.44 3.63 8.08
CA ALA A 267 10.17 4.87 7.93
C ALA A 267 9.26 5.99 7.41
N LEU A 268 9.64 7.21 7.75
CA LEU A 268 9.09 8.43 7.20
C LEU A 268 10.11 9.00 6.23
N TYR A 269 9.65 9.47 5.09
CA TYR A 269 10.53 10.23 4.21
C TYR A 269 9.83 11.45 3.64
N TRP A 270 10.62 12.48 3.35
CA TRP A 270 10.16 13.68 2.69
C TRP A 270 11.33 14.37 1.99
N ARG A 271 10.99 15.32 1.12
CA ARG A 271 11.96 16.15 0.40
C ARG A 271 12.03 17.53 1.03
N ASP A 272 13.24 18.05 1.18
CA ASP A 272 13.50 19.46 1.49
C ASP A 272 13.99 20.13 0.19
N ASP A 273 13.09 20.80 -0.55
CA ASP A 273 13.46 21.39 -1.84
C ASP A 273 14.45 22.55 -1.69
N ARG A 274 14.48 23.23 -0.54
CA ARG A 274 15.39 24.37 -0.32
C ARG A 274 16.84 23.91 -0.36
N LYS A 275 17.09 22.74 0.22
CA LYS A 275 18.40 22.10 0.22
C LYS A 275 18.56 21.06 -0.88
N ASN A 276 17.48 20.74 -1.59
CA ASN A 276 17.40 19.62 -2.54
C ASN A 276 17.87 18.29 -1.92
N ILE A 277 17.47 18.02 -0.69
CA ILE A 277 17.82 16.77 0.02
C ILE A 277 16.56 15.92 0.24
N LEU A 278 16.77 14.61 0.21
CA LEU A 278 15.80 13.64 0.69
C LEU A 278 16.17 13.30 2.14
N ARG A 279 15.19 13.33 3.04
CA ARG A 279 15.38 12.91 4.42
C ARG A 279 14.56 11.66 4.67
N LEU A 280 15.16 10.68 5.33
CA LEU A 280 14.57 9.39 5.66
C LEU A 280 14.80 9.13 7.15
N PHE A 281 13.73 8.83 7.87
CA PHE A 281 13.75 8.57 9.30
C PHE A 281 13.16 7.19 9.55
N THR A 282 13.98 6.25 10.00
CA THR A 282 13.51 4.92 10.39
C THR A 282 13.05 4.94 11.83
N MET A 283 11.91 4.31 12.09
CA MET A 283 11.41 4.10 13.44
C MET A 283 12.22 2.98 14.08
N ASP A 284 12.81 3.23 15.24
CA ASP A 284 13.47 2.19 16.00
C ASP A 284 12.41 1.43 16.82
N VAL A 285 12.55 0.10 16.91
CA VAL A 285 11.65 -0.71 17.73
C VAL A 285 11.85 -0.32 19.20
N ALA A 286 10.80 0.14 19.85
CA ALA A 286 10.84 0.41 21.28
C ALA A 286 11.08 -0.90 22.05
N GLU A 287 12.08 -0.90 22.93
CA GLU A 287 12.18 -1.92 23.99
C GLU A 287 11.01 -1.71 24.96
N GLU A 288 10.51 -2.78 25.59
CA GLU A 288 9.34 -2.69 26.49
C GLU A 288 9.51 -1.55 27.51
N GLY A 289 8.65 -0.53 27.39
CA GLY A 289 8.63 0.63 28.28
C GLY A 289 9.46 1.86 27.85
N SER A 290 10.10 1.86 26.67
CA SER A 290 10.76 3.05 26.11
C SER A 290 9.88 3.79 25.10
N ASP A 291 10.11 5.11 24.98
CA ASP A 291 9.54 5.92 23.90
C ASP A 291 10.18 5.49 22.56
N TYR A 292 9.38 5.45 21.48
CA TYR A 292 9.91 5.25 20.13
C TYR A 292 10.98 6.29 19.78
N SER A 293 12.13 5.81 19.27
CA SER A 293 13.18 6.67 18.73
C SER A 293 13.23 6.61 17.20
N TRP A 294 13.96 7.56 16.62
CA TRP A 294 14.08 7.70 15.17
C TRP A 294 15.54 7.87 14.77
N THR A 295 15.97 7.08 13.78
CA THR A 295 17.29 7.23 13.16
C THR A 295 17.18 8.01 11.86
N ASN A 296 17.97 9.08 11.71
CA ASN A 296 17.93 9.99 10.55
C ASN A 296 19.01 9.65 9.52
N TYR A 297 18.60 9.62 8.25
CA TYR A 297 19.45 9.50 7.07
C TYR A 297 19.19 10.68 6.15
N GLU A 298 20.23 11.47 5.86
CA GLU A 298 20.17 12.58 4.91
C GLU A 298 20.87 12.20 3.61
N CYS A 299 20.13 12.25 2.51
CA CYS A 299 20.64 11.98 1.18
C CYS A 299 20.62 13.26 0.35
N VAL A 300 21.74 13.59 -0.29
CA VAL A 300 21.77 14.65 -1.30
C VAL A 300 21.10 14.09 -2.54
N GLY A 301 19.88 14.57 -2.82
CA GLY A 301 19.07 14.03 -3.90
C GLY A 301 19.55 14.49 -5.27
N PRO A 302 19.18 13.77 -6.35
CA PRO A 302 19.54 14.16 -7.71
C PRO A 302 18.93 15.51 -8.14
N VAL A 303 19.61 16.16 -9.07
CA VAL A 303 19.28 17.48 -9.61
C VAL A 303 18.02 17.40 -10.47
N GLY A 304 16.85 17.78 -9.93
CA GLY A 304 15.61 17.88 -10.72
C GLY A 304 14.34 18.03 -9.87
N LYS A 305 13.25 18.55 -10.45
CA LYS A 305 11.93 18.57 -9.78
C LYS A 305 11.38 17.13 -9.74
N ILE A 306 11.45 16.49 -8.58
CA ILE A 306 10.83 15.21 -8.25
C ILE A 306 9.37 15.49 -7.93
N TRP A 307 8.45 14.75 -8.56
CA TRP A 307 7.01 15.00 -8.43
C TRP A 307 6.24 13.86 -7.77
N PHE A 308 6.84 12.67 -7.60
CA PHE A 308 6.11 11.48 -7.18
C PHE A 308 6.80 10.69 -6.09
N GLU A 309 5.97 10.30 -5.13
CA GLU A 309 6.29 9.62 -3.89
C GLU A 309 6.08 8.12 -4.09
N GLN A 310 7.15 7.35 -4.29
CA GLN A 310 7.04 5.89 -4.42
C GLN A 310 7.66 5.18 -3.22
N PRO A 311 7.14 3.99 -2.87
CA PRO A 311 7.70 3.20 -1.80
C PRO A 311 9.15 2.79 -2.07
N ILE A 312 9.94 2.68 -1.01
CA ILE A 312 11.32 2.17 -1.09
C ILE A 312 11.26 0.68 -1.46
N TRP A 313 11.98 0.35 -2.51
CA TRP A 313 12.17 -0.98 -3.06
C TRP A 313 13.50 -1.58 -2.61
N LYS A 314 13.64 -2.90 -2.81
CA LYS A 314 14.82 -3.72 -2.51
C LYS A 314 16.14 -3.03 -2.87
N ASN A 315 17.19 -3.39 -2.11
CA ASN A 315 18.54 -2.87 -2.29
C ASN A 315 18.62 -1.33 -2.17
N ASP A 316 17.83 -0.77 -1.26
CA ASP A 316 17.84 0.65 -0.90
C ASP A 316 17.43 1.58 -2.07
N GLU A 317 16.67 1.07 -3.02
CA GLU A 317 16.26 1.81 -4.21
C GLU A 317 14.91 2.48 -4.02
N ILE A 318 14.79 3.75 -4.42
CA ILE A 318 13.51 4.45 -4.51
C ILE A 318 13.22 4.69 -5.97
N LEU A 319 12.05 4.27 -6.42
CA LEU A 319 11.59 4.63 -7.75
C LEU A 319 11.04 6.06 -7.73
N MET A 320 11.46 6.88 -8.68
CA MET A 320 11.11 8.30 -8.71
C MET A 320 10.77 8.71 -10.12
N GLU A 321 9.79 9.60 -10.28
CA GLU A 321 9.57 10.27 -11.54
C GLU A 321 10.34 11.59 -11.55
N VAL A 322 11.20 11.76 -12.54
CA VAL A 322 11.97 12.99 -12.79
C VAL A 322 11.51 13.63 -14.10
N LYS A 323 11.54 14.96 -14.13
CA LYS A 323 11.26 15.71 -15.36
C LYS A 323 12.56 16.12 -16.04
N LYS A 324 12.80 15.59 -17.24
CA LYS A 324 13.97 15.89 -18.08
C LYS A 324 13.51 16.39 -19.44
N ASP A 325 14.01 17.54 -19.87
CA ASP A 325 13.70 18.15 -21.18
C ASP A 325 12.19 18.25 -21.51
N GLY A 326 11.35 18.44 -20.49
CA GLY A 326 9.90 18.53 -20.64
C GLY A 326 9.16 17.19 -20.55
N HIS A 327 9.87 16.06 -20.61
CA HIS A 327 9.35 14.70 -20.51
C HIS A 327 9.49 14.15 -19.09
N LYS A 328 8.59 13.21 -18.74
CA LYS A 328 8.62 12.48 -17.47
C LYS A 328 9.34 11.16 -17.69
N GLU A 329 10.33 10.88 -16.87
CA GLU A 329 11.12 9.66 -16.90
C GLU A 329 11.05 8.99 -15.53
N LEU A 330 10.93 7.66 -15.50
CA LEU A 330 11.05 6.88 -14.28
C LEU A 330 12.53 6.55 -14.05
N VAL A 331 13.04 6.84 -12.86
CA VAL A 331 14.39 6.53 -12.43
C VAL A 331 14.36 5.77 -11.12
N SER A 332 15.44 5.08 -10.80
CA SER A 332 15.70 4.46 -9.52
C SER A 332 16.83 5.23 -8.84
N PHE A 333 16.65 5.58 -7.58
CA PHE A 333 17.65 6.27 -6.77
C PHE A 333 18.04 5.40 -5.58
N ASN A 334 19.30 5.03 -5.51
CA ASN A 334 19.84 4.29 -4.39
C ASN A 334 20.15 5.24 -3.22
N ILE A 335 19.52 5.01 -2.08
CA ILE A 335 19.62 5.89 -0.89
C ILE A 335 21.05 5.89 -0.32
N LEU A 336 21.72 4.73 -0.34
CA LEU A 336 23.03 4.56 0.27
C LEU A 336 24.16 5.02 -0.66
N THR A 337 24.13 4.60 -1.93
CA THR A 337 25.18 4.96 -2.90
C THR A 337 24.94 6.33 -3.55
N GLN A 338 23.73 6.88 -3.39
CA GLN A 338 23.27 8.12 -4.03
C GLN A 338 23.31 8.09 -5.58
N LYS A 339 23.38 6.90 -6.17
CA LYS A 339 23.36 6.71 -7.62
C LYS A 339 21.94 6.76 -8.16
N VAL A 340 21.81 7.29 -9.37
CA VAL A 340 20.56 7.29 -10.13
C VAL A 340 20.71 6.41 -11.36
N ARG A 341 19.74 5.52 -11.57
CA ARG A 341 19.64 4.66 -12.75
C ARG A 341 18.34 4.95 -13.50
N ASN A 342 18.39 4.92 -14.82
CA ASN A 342 17.16 5.00 -15.62
C ASN A 342 16.37 3.70 -15.50
N VAL A 343 15.05 3.79 -15.41
CA VAL A 343 14.16 2.64 -15.49
C VAL A 343 13.54 2.63 -16.89
N VAL A 344 13.99 1.70 -17.72
CA VAL A 344 13.53 1.57 -19.09
C VAL A 344 12.24 0.75 -19.08
N CYS A 345 11.14 1.38 -19.48
CA CYS A 345 9.86 0.72 -19.71
C CYS A 345 9.68 0.43 -21.20
N CYS A 346 9.38 -0.82 -21.55
CA CYS A 346 9.11 -1.19 -22.94
C CYS A 346 7.79 -0.58 -23.48
N ASP A 347 6.94 -0.08 -22.60
CA ASP A 347 5.64 0.51 -22.93
C ASP A 347 5.70 2.05 -22.87
N GLN A 348 5.66 2.69 -24.03
CA GLN A 348 5.78 4.15 -24.16
C GLN A 348 4.58 4.91 -23.57
N ASP A 349 3.40 4.29 -23.48
CA ASP A 349 2.18 4.90 -22.95
C ASP A 349 2.20 4.99 -21.42
N PHE A 350 3.06 4.22 -20.76
CA PHE A 350 3.23 4.24 -19.30
C PHE A 350 3.71 5.59 -18.75
N SER A 351 4.60 6.27 -19.50
CA SER A 351 5.25 7.52 -19.06
C SER A 351 4.31 8.72 -18.91
N ARG A 352 3.08 8.64 -19.45
CA ARG A 352 2.20 9.81 -19.58
C ARG A 352 1.28 10.03 -18.38
N ASP A 353 1.00 9.02 -17.55
CA ASP A 353 -0.06 9.13 -16.53
C ASP A 353 0.22 8.43 -15.18
N LEU A 354 1.42 8.63 -14.61
CA LEU A 354 1.84 8.11 -13.29
C LEU A 354 1.16 8.81 -12.09
N ARG A 355 -0.05 9.36 -12.25
CA ARG A 355 -0.71 10.24 -11.27
C ARG A 355 -1.50 9.53 -10.16
N SER A 356 -1.44 8.21 -10.07
CA SER A 356 -2.20 7.43 -9.07
C SER A 356 -1.32 6.93 -7.91
N ARG A 357 -1.97 6.71 -6.75
CA ARG A 357 -1.35 6.08 -5.57
C ARG A 357 -0.86 4.69 -5.94
N GLN A 358 0.37 4.38 -5.55
CA GLN A 358 1.08 3.16 -5.93
C GLN A 358 1.47 2.38 -4.71
N PHE A 359 1.53 1.06 -4.86
CA PHE A 359 2.08 0.18 -3.85
C PHE A 359 2.71 -1.06 -4.49
N PHE A 360 3.64 -1.68 -3.76
CA PHE A 360 4.21 -2.95 -4.18
C PHE A 360 3.17 -4.05 -4.07
N PHE A 361 2.93 -4.73 -5.19
CA PHE A 361 1.96 -5.79 -5.29
C PHE A 361 2.65 -7.08 -5.69
N VAL A 362 2.23 -8.19 -5.10
CA VAL A 362 2.68 -9.53 -5.47
C VAL A 362 1.46 -10.38 -5.80
N LYS A 363 1.48 -11.06 -6.94
CA LYS A 363 0.44 -12.03 -7.28
C LYS A 363 0.54 -13.22 -6.32
N SER A 364 -0.53 -13.56 -5.61
CA SER A 364 -0.52 -14.61 -4.59
C SER A 364 -1.61 -15.67 -4.81
N LEU A 365 -1.44 -16.81 -4.13
CA LEU A 365 -2.43 -17.89 -4.08
C LEU A 365 -3.35 -17.79 -2.85
N VAL A 366 -3.35 -16.66 -2.14
CA VAL A 366 -4.21 -16.44 -0.98
C VAL A 366 -5.67 -16.36 -1.43
N SER A 367 -6.48 -17.34 -1.04
CA SER A 367 -7.89 -17.38 -1.43
C SER A 367 -8.78 -16.57 -0.48
N LEU A 368 -9.75 -15.89 -1.07
CA LEU A 368 -10.86 -15.23 -0.35
C LEU A 368 -11.94 -16.24 0.08
N ARG A 369 -11.92 -17.45 -0.48
CA ARG A 369 -12.93 -18.50 -0.26
C ARG A 369 -12.47 -19.52 0.78
N ARG A 370 -11.83 -19.08 1.87
CA ARG A 370 -11.39 -19.96 2.95
C ARG A 370 -12.58 -20.81 3.41
N ARG A 371 -12.43 -22.14 3.35
CA ARG A 371 -13.44 -23.13 3.72
C ARG A 371 -13.15 -23.72 5.08
#